data_AF-A0A9P6XTG0-F1
#
_entry.id   AF-A0A9P6XTG0-F1
#
_cell.length_a   1.000
_cell.length_b   1.000
_cell.length_c   1.000
_cell.angle_alpha   90.00
_cell.angle_beta   90.00
_cell.angle_gamma   90.00
#
_symmetry.space_group_name_H-M   'P 1'
#
loop_
_entity.id
_entity.type
_entity.pdbx_description
1 polymer ?
#
loop_
_entity_poly.entity_id
_entity_poly.type
_entity_poly.pdbx_seq_one_letter_code
_entity_poly.pdbx_strand_id
1 'polypeptide(L)'
;MEQVRRCPNKSSPGLDGIPYEILRLLFTHPDCKPIILQVYNDGLTQGDLSDLKNWRPISLINTDAKVFTRILNSRIILCADTLITPFQSGFVQGRFIADNGLLMKLVMEHARLSNSSAIGLLLDQEKAYDRIHPDYLRQVLKRFAFPDSIIDSISSLFFSTELQLNINGFLSDPIPQSRGLRQGDPLSPVLFNLAFEPLLRNILNDQNFKGFQLPRSPLSASSPEASAPIRKTSQFSTIIYRLTLELPMQR
;
A
#
# COMPACT_ATOMS: atom_id res chain seq x y z
N MET A 1 23.51 -0.20 5.42
CA MET A 1 24.27 -1.14 4.57
C MET A 1 23.36 -2.18 3.90
N GLU A 2 22.63 -3.01 4.65
CA GLU A 2 21.76 -4.07 4.09
C GLU A 2 20.66 -3.56 3.13
N GLN A 3 20.09 -2.38 3.41
CA GLN A 3 18.98 -1.82 2.63
C GLN A 3 19.39 -1.28 1.25
N VAL A 4 20.66 -0.85 1.10
CA VAL A 4 21.22 -0.40 -0.19
C VAL A 4 21.41 -1.58 -1.14
N ARG A 5 21.69 -2.78 -0.61
CA ARG A 5 21.83 -4.02 -1.40
C ARG A 5 20.50 -4.54 -1.98
N ARG A 6 19.36 -4.09 -1.44
CA ARG A 6 18.01 -4.51 -1.89
C ARG A 6 17.36 -3.53 -2.88
N CYS A 7 18.09 -2.51 -3.35
CA CYS A 7 17.58 -1.58 -4.35
C CYS A 7 17.43 -2.30 -5.71
N PRO A 8 16.29 -2.15 -6.42
CA PRO A 8 16.18 -2.63 -7.79
C PRO A 8 17.15 -1.84 -8.67
N ASN A 9 18.02 -2.55 -9.40
CA ASN A 9 19.09 -2.00 -10.24
C ASN A 9 18.61 -1.18 -11.46
N LYS A 10 17.36 -0.67 -11.45
CA LYS A 10 16.64 -0.21 -12.66
C LYS A 10 15.66 0.95 -12.38
N SER A 11 15.77 1.66 -11.25
CA SER A 11 14.85 2.79 -10.95
C SER A 11 15.36 4.07 -11.58
N SER A 12 14.51 4.77 -12.34
CA SER A 12 14.85 6.02 -13.03
C SER A 12 15.34 7.11 -12.07
N PRO A 13 16.45 7.82 -12.38
CA PRO A 13 16.96 8.91 -11.55
C PRO A 13 16.01 10.09 -11.45
N GLY A 14 16.26 10.97 -10.47
CA GLY A 14 15.57 12.25 -10.37
C GLY A 14 16.11 13.27 -11.36
N LEU A 15 15.76 14.55 -11.14
CA LEU A 15 16.22 15.68 -11.97
C LEU A 15 17.74 15.86 -11.97
N ASP A 16 18.41 15.36 -10.92
CA ASP A 16 19.88 15.32 -10.83
C ASP A 16 20.53 14.39 -11.87
N GLY A 17 19.74 13.51 -12.51
CA GLY A 17 20.22 12.55 -13.48
C GLY A 17 21.18 11.52 -12.89
N ILE A 18 21.17 11.32 -11.56
CA ILE A 18 22.06 10.37 -10.87
C ILE A 18 21.31 9.06 -10.61
N PRO A 19 21.46 8.06 -11.51
CA PRO A 19 20.83 6.76 -11.33
C PRO A 19 21.51 5.99 -10.21
N TYR A 20 20.82 5.00 -9.62
CA TYR A 20 21.43 4.08 -8.65
C TYR A 20 22.69 3.42 -9.23
N GLU A 21 22.72 3.27 -10.55
CA GLU A 21 23.84 2.82 -11.35
C GLU A 21 25.06 3.73 -11.26
N ILE A 22 24.97 5.08 -11.19
CA ILE A 22 26.16 5.95 -11.04
C ILE A 22 26.78 5.82 -9.64
N LEU A 23 25.96 5.69 -8.60
CA LEU A 23 26.44 5.39 -7.24
C LEU A 23 27.11 4.00 -7.14
N ARG A 24 26.71 3.06 -8.01
CA ARG A 24 27.27 1.71 -8.10
C ARG A 24 28.47 1.62 -9.06
N LEU A 25 28.48 2.42 -10.13
CA LEU A 25 29.50 2.51 -11.19
C LEU A 25 30.70 3.36 -10.75
N LEU A 26 30.51 4.35 -9.86
CA LEU A 26 31.61 4.98 -9.11
C LEU A 26 32.43 3.95 -8.30
N PHE A 27 31.88 2.75 -8.10
CA PHE A 27 32.57 1.62 -7.51
C PHE A 27 33.00 0.52 -8.51
N THR A 28 32.56 0.50 -9.78
CA THR A 28 32.91 -0.62 -10.71
C THR A 28 32.47 -0.42 -12.19
N HIS A 29 33.35 0.11 -13.04
CA HIS A 29 33.62 -0.22 -14.47
C HIS A 29 32.67 0.14 -15.69
N PRO A 30 33.24 0.54 -16.86
CA PRO A 30 32.62 1.18 -18.06
C PRO A 30 31.67 0.50 -19.08
N ASP A 31 31.40 -0.80 -19.17
CA ASP A 31 30.85 -1.39 -20.42
C ASP A 31 29.29 -1.50 -20.55
N CYS A 32 28.49 -1.05 -19.58
CA CYS A 32 27.07 -1.46 -19.50
C CYS A 32 26.01 -0.44 -19.95
N LYS A 33 26.40 0.64 -20.63
CA LYS A 33 25.48 1.71 -21.11
C LYS A 33 24.32 1.26 -22.04
N PRO A 34 24.45 0.27 -22.95
CA PRO A 34 23.39 -0.03 -23.92
C PRO A 34 22.18 -0.78 -23.35
N ILE A 35 22.36 -1.54 -22.27
CA ILE A 35 21.35 -2.43 -21.69
C ILE A 35 20.28 -1.64 -20.91
N ILE A 36 20.60 -0.41 -20.50
CA ILE A 36 19.79 0.44 -19.64
C ILE A 36 18.66 1.14 -20.43
N LEU A 37 18.87 1.42 -21.72
CA LEU A 37 17.85 2.07 -22.58
C LEU A 37 16.70 1.12 -22.96
N GLN A 38 16.95 -0.18 -23.04
CA GLN A 38 15.96 -1.15 -23.48
C GLN A 38 14.91 -1.48 -22.41
N VAL A 39 15.29 -1.37 -21.12
CA VAL A 39 14.38 -1.64 -20.00
C VAL A 39 13.52 -0.41 -19.63
N TYR A 40 13.92 0.78 -20.07
CA TYR A 40 13.18 2.02 -19.85
C TYR A 40 11.90 2.14 -20.71
N ASN A 41 11.92 1.57 -21.92
CA ASN A 41 10.82 1.69 -22.87
C ASN A 41 9.66 0.71 -22.63
N ASP A 42 9.86 -0.35 -21.85
CA ASP A 42 8.86 -1.40 -21.63
C ASP A 42 7.99 -1.19 -20.36
N GLY A 43 8.08 0.00 -19.72
CA GLY A 43 7.53 0.25 -18.38
C GLY A 43 6.22 1.04 -18.27
N LEU A 44 5.54 1.42 -19.36
CA LEU A 44 4.35 2.28 -19.30
C LEU A 44 3.16 1.69 -20.07
N THR A 45 2.07 1.42 -19.35
CA THR A 45 0.86 0.71 -19.83
C THR A 45 -0.25 1.62 -20.36
N GLN A 46 -1.02 1.06 -21.30
CA GLN A 46 -2.49 1.08 -21.47
C GLN A 46 -3.30 2.33 -21.03
N GLY A 47 -4.02 2.89 -22.01
CA GLY A 47 -5.12 3.86 -21.88
C GLY A 47 -5.28 4.69 -23.16
N ASP A 48 -6.48 5.18 -23.47
CA ASP A 48 -6.65 6.16 -24.55
C ASP A 48 -5.99 7.49 -24.13
N LEU A 49 -4.91 7.85 -24.84
CA LEU A 49 -4.04 8.99 -24.52
C LEU A 49 -4.62 10.34 -24.95
N SER A 50 -5.78 10.34 -25.62
CA SER A 50 -6.46 11.56 -26.05
C SER A 50 -7.10 12.35 -24.90
N ASP A 51 -7.34 11.72 -23.74
CA ASP A 51 -7.81 12.38 -22.52
C ASP A 51 -6.68 12.57 -21.50
N LEU A 52 -6.35 13.84 -21.21
CA LEU A 52 -5.36 14.24 -20.20
C LEU A 52 -5.68 13.68 -18.79
N LYS A 53 -6.93 13.31 -18.49
CA LYS A 53 -7.31 12.72 -17.20
C LYS A 53 -6.71 11.33 -16.99
N ASN A 54 -6.41 10.61 -18.06
CA ASN A 54 -5.84 9.26 -18.02
C ASN A 54 -4.33 9.25 -17.80
N TRP A 55 -3.68 10.42 -17.83
CA TRP A 55 -2.26 10.53 -17.61
C TRP A 55 -1.92 10.29 -16.14
N ARG A 56 -0.99 9.35 -15.90
CA ARG A 56 -0.44 9.04 -14.57
C ARG A 56 1.04 9.46 -14.53
N PRO A 57 1.35 10.70 -14.13
CA PRO A 57 2.72 11.17 -14.10
C PRO A 57 3.52 10.40 -13.03
N ILE A 58 4.63 9.79 -13.44
CA ILE A 58 5.56 9.14 -12.51
C ILE A 58 6.47 10.22 -11.90
N SER A 59 6.58 10.23 -10.58
CA SER A 59 7.49 11.15 -9.89
C SER A 59 8.94 10.63 -9.97
N LEU A 60 9.78 11.37 -10.71
CA LEU A 60 11.22 11.14 -10.76
C LEU A 60 11.90 11.79 -9.56
N ILE A 61 11.90 11.08 -8.43
CA ILE A 61 12.52 11.54 -7.18
C ILE A 61 14.02 11.22 -7.20
N ASN A 62 14.84 12.14 -6.67
CA ASN A 62 16.27 11.91 -6.48
C ASN A 62 16.55 10.64 -5.66
N THR A 63 17.67 10.00 -5.99
CA THR A 63 18.01 8.67 -5.49
C THR A 63 18.23 8.64 -3.96
N ASP A 64 18.80 9.69 -3.40
CA ASP A 64 18.98 9.89 -1.96
C ASP A 64 17.66 9.96 -1.18
N ALA A 65 16.70 10.74 -1.69
CA ALA A 65 15.36 10.83 -1.13
C ALA A 65 14.63 9.48 -1.20
N LYS A 66 14.79 8.71 -2.29
CA LYS A 66 14.26 7.34 -2.40
C LYS A 66 14.88 6.38 -1.37
N VAL A 67 16.18 6.51 -1.09
CA VAL A 67 16.84 5.71 -0.04
C VAL A 67 16.24 6.05 1.32
N PHE A 68 16.05 7.33 1.62
CA PHE A 68 15.46 7.77 2.88
C PHE A 68 14.01 7.28 3.03
N THR A 69 13.16 7.45 2.01
CA THR A 69 11.78 6.95 2.04
C THR A 69 11.71 5.43 2.17
N ARG A 70 12.65 4.70 1.55
CA ARG A 70 12.75 3.24 1.72
C ARG A 70 13.13 2.82 3.14
N ILE A 71 14.03 3.56 3.80
CA ILE A 71 14.39 3.32 5.20
C ILE A 71 13.18 3.55 6.10
N LEU A 72 12.47 4.66 5.91
CA LEU A 72 11.25 4.96 6.67
C LEU A 72 10.19 3.88 6.43
N ASN A 73 9.91 3.53 5.18
CA ASN A 73 8.94 2.50 4.83
C ASN A 73 9.28 1.15 5.49
N SER A 74 10.55 0.75 5.49
CA SER A 74 11.01 -0.49 6.12
C SER A 74 10.76 -0.52 7.64
N ARG A 75 10.76 0.63 8.30
CA ARG A 75 10.42 0.73 9.74
C ARG A 75 8.92 0.72 9.97
N ILE A 76 8.17 1.45 9.14
CA ILE A 76 6.71 1.57 9.24
C ILE A 76 6.04 0.23 8.95
N ILE A 77 6.53 -0.53 7.97
CA ILE A 77 5.99 -1.85 7.63
C ILE A 77 6.01 -2.83 8.82
N LEU A 78 6.98 -2.69 9.75
CA LEU A 78 7.06 -3.56 10.93
C LEU A 78 5.88 -3.37 11.89
N CYS A 79 5.27 -2.19 11.91
CA CYS A 79 4.06 -1.92 12.69
C CYS A 79 2.80 -1.79 11.82
N ALA A 80 2.91 -1.80 10.49
CA ALA A 80 1.78 -1.60 9.60
C ALA A 80 0.68 -2.66 9.79
N ASP A 81 1.03 -3.91 10.09
CA ASP A 81 0.06 -4.98 10.30
C ASP A 81 -0.81 -4.76 11.56
N THR A 82 -0.31 -4.07 12.58
CA THR A 82 -1.08 -3.72 13.78
C THR A 82 -1.92 -2.45 13.61
N LEU A 83 -1.48 -1.56 12.71
CA LEU A 83 -2.16 -0.29 12.44
C LEU A 83 -3.23 -0.41 11.35
N ILE A 84 -3.10 -1.36 10.43
CA ILE A 84 -3.99 -1.49 9.27
C ILE A 84 -4.93 -2.68 9.46
N THR A 85 -6.24 -2.43 9.40
CA THR A 85 -7.28 -3.46 9.48
C THR A 85 -7.03 -4.62 8.51
N PRO A 86 -7.41 -5.86 8.84
CA PRO A 86 -7.12 -7.04 8.03
C PRO A 86 -7.77 -7.00 6.63
N PHE A 87 -8.79 -6.17 6.44
CA PHE A 87 -9.53 -6.01 5.19
C PHE A 87 -8.77 -5.20 4.13
N GLN A 88 -7.68 -4.53 4.49
CA GLN A 88 -6.78 -3.87 3.55
C GLN A 88 -5.60 -4.80 3.25
N SER A 89 -5.63 -5.45 2.09
CA SER A 89 -4.57 -6.38 1.67
C SER A 89 -3.47 -5.70 0.83
N GLY A 90 -3.73 -4.52 0.28
CA GLY A 90 -2.79 -3.83 -0.61
C GLY A 90 -1.57 -3.32 0.15
N PHE A 91 -0.36 -3.56 -0.36
CA PHE A 91 0.89 -3.00 0.16
C PHE A 91 1.18 -3.26 1.66
N VAL A 92 0.60 -4.31 2.24
CA VAL A 92 0.91 -4.78 3.59
C VAL A 92 1.66 -6.10 3.50
N GLN A 93 2.78 -6.21 4.22
CA GLN A 93 3.62 -7.41 4.20
C GLN A 93 2.84 -8.61 4.74
N GLY A 94 2.89 -9.73 4.01
CA GLY A 94 2.26 -10.99 4.43
C GLY A 94 0.78 -11.12 4.05
N ARG A 95 0.18 -10.13 3.36
CA ARG A 95 -1.18 -10.20 2.84
C ARG A 95 -1.18 -10.45 1.33
N PHE A 96 -2.02 -11.36 0.85
CA PHE A 96 -2.08 -11.72 -0.55
C PHE A 96 -3.35 -11.19 -1.21
N ILE A 97 -3.20 -10.40 -2.28
CA ILE A 97 -4.34 -9.75 -2.94
C ILE A 97 -5.36 -10.73 -3.53
N ALA A 98 -4.92 -11.94 -3.91
CA ALA A 98 -5.84 -12.93 -4.47
C ALA A 98 -6.85 -13.44 -3.44
N ASP A 99 -6.55 -13.33 -2.13
CA ASP A 99 -7.46 -13.73 -1.06
C ASP A 99 -8.75 -12.89 -1.12
N ASN A 100 -8.65 -11.60 -1.44
CA ASN A 100 -9.82 -10.73 -1.60
C ASN A 100 -10.67 -11.15 -2.81
N GLY A 101 -10.04 -11.54 -3.92
CA GLY A 101 -10.73 -12.02 -5.11
C GLY A 101 -11.47 -13.34 -4.85
N LEU A 102 -10.81 -14.25 -4.13
CA LEU A 102 -11.42 -15.52 -3.71
C LEU A 102 -12.59 -15.28 -2.75
N LEU A 103 -12.41 -14.43 -1.74
CA LEU A 103 -13.46 -14.09 -0.78
C LEU A 103 -14.67 -13.46 -1.48
N MET A 104 -14.44 -12.52 -2.40
CA MET A 104 -15.51 -11.91 -3.19
C MET A 104 -16.28 -12.96 -4.00
N LYS A 105 -15.58 -13.88 -4.65
CA LYS A 105 -16.21 -14.97 -5.42
C LYS A 105 -17.08 -15.86 -4.53
N LEU A 106 -16.60 -16.21 -3.34
CA LEU A 106 -17.36 -17.02 -2.38
C LEU A 106 -18.60 -16.29 -1.87
N VAL A 107 -18.48 -15.00 -1.54
CA VAL A 107 -19.61 -14.16 -1.11
C VAL A 107 -20.66 -14.04 -2.22
N MET A 108 -20.24 -13.76 -3.45
CA MET A 108 -21.16 -13.66 -4.59
C MET A 108 -21.88 -14.98 -4.88
N GLU A 109 -21.17 -16.09 -4.85
CA GLU A 109 -21.78 -17.41 -5.06
C GLU A 109 -22.76 -17.75 -3.93
N HIS A 110 -22.42 -17.45 -2.68
CA HIS A 110 -23.35 -17.66 -1.57
C HIS A 110 -24.60 -16.78 -1.68
N ALA A 111 -24.44 -15.50 -2.03
CA ALA A 111 -25.56 -14.58 -2.24
C ALA A 111 -26.50 -15.08 -3.34
N ARG A 112 -25.94 -15.63 -4.43
CA ARG A 112 -26.68 -16.24 -5.52
C ARG A 112 -27.47 -17.48 -5.08
N LEU A 113 -26.83 -18.39 -4.35
CA LEU A 113 -27.45 -19.63 -3.88
C LEU A 113 -28.54 -19.39 -2.81
N SER A 114 -28.39 -18.35 -2.00
CA SER A 114 -29.34 -17.97 -0.95
C SER A 114 -30.46 -17.04 -1.42
N ASN A 115 -30.47 -16.64 -2.70
CA ASN A 115 -31.36 -15.60 -3.24
C ASN A 115 -31.35 -14.32 -2.38
N SER A 116 -30.16 -13.93 -1.91
CA SER A 116 -30.00 -12.76 -1.05
C SER A 116 -30.32 -11.46 -1.81
N SER A 117 -31.02 -10.54 -1.15
CA SER A 117 -31.27 -9.17 -1.64
C SER A 117 -30.10 -8.21 -1.41
N ALA A 118 -28.95 -8.71 -0.94
CA ALA A 118 -27.76 -7.92 -0.68
C ALA A 118 -27.16 -7.32 -1.95
N ILE A 119 -26.52 -6.15 -1.81
CA ILE A 119 -25.89 -5.43 -2.91
C ILE A 119 -24.37 -5.44 -2.72
N GLY A 120 -23.64 -5.78 -3.78
CA GLY A 120 -22.20 -5.59 -3.85
C GLY A 120 -21.88 -4.18 -4.35
N LEU A 121 -21.02 -3.46 -3.61
CA LEU A 121 -20.57 -2.12 -3.99
C LEU A 121 -19.08 -2.18 -4.36
N LEU A 122 -18.76 -1.79 -5.60
CA LEU A 122 -17.38 -1.61 -6.05
C LEU A 122 -17.09 -0.11 -6.14
N LEU A 123 -16.18 0.36 -5.30
CA LEU A 123 -15.76 1.76 -5.26
C LEU A 123 -14.33 1.87 -5.77
N ASP A 124 -14.10 2.79 -6.70
CA ASP A 124 -12.76 3.17 -7.14
C ASP A 124 -12.48 4.63 -6.77
N GLN A 125 -11.25 4.92 -6.36
CA GLN A 125 -10.82 6.28 -6.02
C GLN A 125 -10.06 6.88 -7.18
N GLU A 126 -10.69 7.87 -7.82
CA GLU A 126 -10.04 8.67 -8.84
C GLU A 126 -8.80 9.37 -8.27
N LYS A 127 -7.63 9.07 -8.84
CA LYS A 127 -6.35 9.73 -8.50
C LYS A 127 -6.05 9.71 -7.00
N ALA A 128 -6.19 8.52 -6.39
CA ALA A 128 -6.15 8.33 -4.94
C ALA A 128 -4.90 8.93 -4.26
N TYR A 129 -3.74 8.86 -4.91
CA TYR A 129 -2.50 9.42 -4.37
C TYR A 129 -2.49 10.95 -4.45
N ASP A 130 -2.92 11.52 -5.57
CA ASP A 130 -2.87 12.97 -5.84
C ASP A 130 -3.80 13.78 -4.91
N ARG A 131 -4.81 13.13 -4.31
CA ARG A 131 -5.83 13.79 -3.49
C ARG A 131 -5.51 13.89 -2.00
N ILE A 132 -4.43 13.27 -1.52
CA ILE A 132 -4.08 13.31 -0.10
C ILE A 132 -3.67 14.73 0.32
N HIS A 133 -4.41 15.31 1.26
CA HIS A 133 -4.11 16.64 1.82
C HIS A 133 -3.02 16.55 2.90
N PRO A 134 -2.03 17.47 2.93
CA PRO A 134 -0.95 17.46 3.91
C PRO A 134 -1.44 17.47 5.36
N ASP A 135 -2.37 18.37 5.69
CA ASP A 135 -2.90 18.50 7.06
C ASP A 135 -3.72 17.29 7.49
N TYR A 136 -4.43 16.67 6.55
CA TYR A 136 -5.16 15.43 6.82
C TYR A 136 -4.18 14.32 7.16
N LEU A 137 -3.16 14.10 6.31
CA LEU A 137 -2.15 13.09 6.55
C LEU A 137 -1.43 13.31 7.89
N ARG A 138 -1.08 14.56 8.21
CA ARG A 138 -0.47 14.94 9.49
C ARG A 138 -1.36 14.53 10.67
N GLN A 139 -2.66 14.84 10.63
CA GLN A 139 -3.60 14.48 11.69
C GLN A 139 -3.76 12.97 11.84
N VAL A 140 -3.83 12.24 10.72
CA VAL A 140 -3.91 10.77 10.72
C VAL A 140 -2.66 10.16 11.35
N LEU A 141 -1.46 10.59 10.95
CA LEU A 141 -0.21 10.09 11.53
C LEU A 141 -0.10 10.41 13.02
N LYS A 142 -0.52 11.60 13.45
CA LYS A 142 -0.60 11.95 14.87
C LYS A 142 -1.56 11.03 15.63
N ARG A 143 -2.71 10.70 15.04
CA ARG A 143 -3.69 9.80 15.63
C ARG A 143 -3.17 8.37 15.77
N PHE A 144 -2.30 7.92 14.86
CA PHE A 144 -1.57 6.66 14.96
C PHE A 144 -0.31 6.74 15.86
N ALA A 145 -0.13 7.83 16.60
CA ALA A 145 0.97 8.03 17.54
C ALA A 145 2.38 7.98 16.90
N PHE A 146 2.49 8.42 15.63
CA PHE A 146 3.81 8.64 15.04
C PHE A 146 4.53 9.81 15.74
N PRO A 147 5.85 9.71 16.00
CA PRO A 147 6.62 10.82 16.55
C PRO A 147 6.57 12.06 15.65
N ASP A 148 6.42 13.25 16.24
CA ASP A 148 6.34 14.51 15.47
C ASP A 148 7.54 14.70 14.53
N SER A 149 8.75 14.27 14.92
CA SER A 149 9.94 14.32 14.06
C SER A 149 9.81 13.51 12.78
N ILE A 150 9.15 12.35 12.82
CA ILE A 150 8.87 11.52 11.63
C ILE A 150 7.79 12.19 10.79
N ILE A 151 6.75 12.73 11.43
CA ILE A 151 5.66 13.41 10.74
C ILE A 151 6.19 14.65 10.01
N ASP A 152 7.00 15.48 10.67
CA ASP A 152 7.65 16.65 10.09
C ASP A 152 8.60 16.25 8.96
N SER A 153 9.35 15.16 9.11
CA SER A 153 10.20 14.61 8.04
C SER A 153 9.38 14.21 6.81
N ILE A 154 8.25 13.53 7.00
CA ILE A 154 7.33 13.14 5.92
C ILE A 154 6.71 14.39 5.28
N SER A 155 6.27 15.35 6.09
CA SER A 155 5.67 16.59 5.60
C SER A 155 6.64 17.39 4.73
N SER A 156 7.86 17.63 5.21
CA SER A 156 8.88 18.34 4.44
C SER A 156 9.24 17.60 3.16
N LEU A 157 9.37 16.27 3.26
CA LEU A 157 9.76 15.46 2.12
C LEU A 157 8.72 15.51 1.00
N PHE A 158 7.43 15.45 1.30
CA PHE A 158 6.35 15.35 0.29
C PHE A 158 5.72 16.69 -0.09
N PHE A 159 5.73 17.70 0.78
CA PHE A 159 4.93 18.92 0.58
C PHE A 159 5.74 20.22 0.67
N SER A 160 7.05 20.13 0.95
CA SER A 160 7.98 21.27 0.86
C SER A 160 8.91 21.13 -0.35
N THR A 161 8.35 20.66 -1.47
CA THR A 161 9.08 20.44 -2.72
C THR A 161 8.37 21.10 -3.90
N GLU A 162 9.16 21.53 -4.87
CA GLU A 162 8.66 21.97 -6.18
C GLU A 162 8.73 20.79 -7.16
N LEU A 163 7.75 20.72 -8.06
CA LEU A 163 7.66 19.74 -9.14
C LEU A 163 7.84 20.46 -10.48
N GLN A 164 8.52 19.79 -11.41
CA GLN A 164 8.61 20.23 -12.80
C GLN A 164 8.05 19.12 -13.69
N LEU A 165 7.24 19.50 -14.66
CA LEU A 165 6.70 18.57 -15.65
C LEU A 165 7.71 18.44 -16.78
N ASN A 166 8.16 17.22 -17.06
CA ASN A 166 8.95 16.92 -18.25
C ASN A 166 8.00 16.46 -19.36
N ILE A 167 7.82 17.30 -20.38
CA ILE A 167 6.99 17.01 -21.55
C ILE A 167 7.92 16.97 -22.77
N ASN A 168 8.10 15.77 -23.33
CA ASN A 168 8.95 15.55 -24.51
C ASN A 168 10.39 16.09 -24.37
N GLY A 169 10.96 16.04 -23.16
CA GLY A 169 12.31 16.53 -22.88
C GLY A 169 12.37 18.00 -22.44
N PHE A 170 11.26 18.73 -22.47
CA PHE A 170 11.17 20.11 -22.01
C PHE A 170 10.62 20.15 -20.59
N LEU A 171 11.32 20.86 -19.69
CA LEU A 171 10.87 21.09 -18.32
C LEU A 171 9.97 22.32 -18.25
N SER A 172 8.87 22.22 -17.51
CA SER A 172 8.05 23.36 -17.13
C SER A 172 8.75 24.24 -16.10
N ASP A 173 8.18 25.42 -15.87
CA ASP A 173 8.48 26.19 -14.65
C ASP A 173 8.21 25.34 -13.39
N PRO A 174 8.95 25.59 -12.29
CA PRO A 174 8.69 24.95 -11.01
C PRO A 174 7.27 25.24 -10.51
N ILE A 175 6.57 24.19 -10.10
CA ILE A 175 5.21 24.26 -9.54
C ILE A 175 5.28 23.77 -8.09
N PRO A 176 4.71 24.47 -7.11
CA PRO A 176 4.70 23.98 -5.73
C PRO A 176 3.82 22.73 -5.58
N GLN A 177 4.35 21.68 -4.92
CA GLN A 177 3.57 20.48 -4.59
C GLN A 177 2.66 20.75 -3.38
N SER A 178 1.43 21.17 -3.62
CA SER A 178 0.46 21.51 -2.56
C SER A 178 -0.26 20.31 -1.93
N ARG A 179 -0.38 19.20 -2.67
CA ARG A 179 -1.06 17.98 -2.22
C ARG A 179 -0.55 16.76 -2.98
N GLY A 180 -0.94 15.60 -2.46
CA GLY A 180 -0.75 14.33 -3.10
C GLY A 180 0.55 13.63 -2.72
N LEU A 181 0.49 12.31 -2.69
CA LEU A 181 1.64 11.43 -2.52
C LEU A 181 2.28 11.17 -3.88
N ARG A 182 3.60 11.00 -3.91
CA ARG A 182 4.35 10.82 -5.15
C ARG A 182 4.21 9.41 -5.69
N GLN A 183 3.76 9.28 -6.94
CA GLN A 183 3.65 7.98 -7.60
C GLN A 183 5.04 7.44 -7.92
N GLY A 184 5.35 6.23 -7.43
CA GLY A 184 6.66 5.60 -7.57
C GLY A 184 7.60 5.78 -6.37
N ASP A 185 7.20 6.55 -5.35
CA ASP A 185 7.95 6.61 -4.09
C ASP A 185 7.71 5.35 -3.23
N PRO A 186 8.76 4.74 -2.65
CA PRO A 186 8.62 3.56 -1.78
C PRO A 186 7.71 3.72 -0.56
N LEU A 187 7.56 4.94 -0.03
CA LEU A 187 6.79 5.24 1.18
C LEU A 187 5.34 5.62 0.86
N SER A 188 5.04 6.09 -0.35
CA SER A 188 3.68 6.47 -0.76
C SER A 188 2.61 5.38 -0.51
N PRO A 189 2.83 4.09 -0.83
CA PRO A 189 1.79 3.09 -0.67
C PRO A 189 1.36 2.88 0.78
N VAL A 190 2.30 2.84 1.74
CA VAL A 190 1.96 2.67 3.16
C VAL A 190 1.33 3.94 3.75
N LEU A 191 1.77 5.12 3.32
CA LEU A 191 1.14 6.38 3.71
C LEU A 191 -0.30 6.48 3.20
N PHE A 192 -0.56 6.01 1.97
CA PHE A 192 -1.91 5.94 1.45
C PHE A 192 -2.78 4.99 2.27
N ASN A 193 -2.29 3.80 2.60
CA ASN A 193 -3.03 2.87 3.45
C ASN A 193 -3.38 3.49 4.81
N LEU A 194 -2.41 4.14 5.47
CA LEU A 194 -2.64 4.84 6.73
C LEU A 194 -3.67 5.96 6.57
N ALA A 195 -3.59 6.75 5.50
CA ALA A 195 -4.53 7.82 5.20
C ALA A 195 -5.95 7.30 4.94
N PHE A 196 -6.09 6.10 4.38
CA PHE A 196 -7.38 5.48 4.07
C PHE A 196 -8.00 4.75 5.27
N GLU A 197 -7.17 4.27 6.18
CA GLU A 197 -7.56 3.47 7.34
C GLU A 197 -8.66 4.09 8.23
N PRO A 198 -8.70 5.42 8.51
CA PRO A 198 -9.81 6.02 9.24
C PRO A 198 -11.18 5.76 8.61
N LEU A 199 -11.29 5.79 7.29
CA LEU A 199 -12.56 5.49 6.60
C LEU A 199 -12.96 4.03 6.83
N LEU A 200 -12.02 3.10 6.64
CA LEU A 200 -12.28 1.67 6.84
C LEU A 200 -12.73 1.38 8.27
N ARG A 201 -12.04 1.96 9.26
CA ARG A 201 -12.40 1.81 10.67
C ARG A 201 -13.77 2.42 10.98
N ASN A 202 -14.13 3.55 10.37
CA ASN A 202 -15.45 4.14 10.56
C ASN A 202 -16.55 3.23 9.99
N ILE A 203 -16.36 2.66 8.79
CA ILE A 203 -17.32 1.72 8.19
C ILE A 203 -17.48 0.48 9.07
N LEU A 204 -16.39 -0.07 9.61
CA LEU A 204 -16.42 -1.27 10.45
C LEU A 204 -17.08 -1.05 11.82
N ASN A 205 -16.97 0.17 12.37
CA ASN A 205 -17.52 0.51 13.68
C ASN A 205 -18.95 1.08 13.60
N ASP A 206 -19.45 1.38 12.41
CA ASP A 206 -20.80 1.91 12.22
C ASP A 206 -21.84 0.78 12.31
N GLN A 207 -22.71 0.87 13.31
CA GLN A 207 -23.76 -0.12 13.56
C GLN A 207 -24.83 -0.17 12.44
N ASN A 208 -24.93 0.89 11.64
CA ASN A 208 -25.86 0.95 10.50
C ASN A 208 -25.33 0.16 9.29
N PHE A 209 -24.01 -0.03 9.19
CA PHE A 209 -23.41 -0.82 8.11
C PHE A 209 -23.31 -2.28 8.53
N LYS A 210 -24.25 -3.09 8.03
CA LYS A 210 -24.22 -4.55 8.18
C LYS A 210 -23.62 -5.18 6.92
N GLY A 211 -22.44 -5.79 7.07
CA GLY A 211 -21.81 -6.56 6.00
C GLY A 211 -22.58 -7.83 5.64
N PHE A 212 -22.18 -8.48 4.55
CA PHE A 212 -22.75 -9.75 4.12
C PHE A 212 -22.41 -10.88 5.11
N GLN A 213 -23.42 -11.62 5.56
CA GLN A 213 -23.24 -12.69 6.53
C GLN A 213 -23.11 -14.04 5.83
N LEU A 214 -21.96 -14.71 6.03
CA LEU A 214 -21.78 -16.10 5.60
C LEU A 214 -22.35 -17.07 6.68
N PRO A 215 -22.83 -18.25 6.29
CA PRO A 215 -23.31 -19.25 7.24
C PRO A 215 -22.19 -19.68 8.20
N ARG A 216 -22.49 -19.74 9.51
CA ARG A 216 -21.58 -20.34 10.50
C ARG A 216 -21.55 -21.87 10.29
N SER A 217 -20.37 -22.46 10.23
CA SER A 217 -20.22 -23.92 10.20
C SER A 217 -20.58 -24.51 11.58
N PRO A 218 -21.45 -25.54 11.67
CA PRO A 218 -21.76 -26.23 12.92
C PRO A 218 -20.85 -27.45 13.15
N LEU A 219 -19.63 -27.25 13.69
CA LEU A 219 -18.75 -28.32 14.19
C LEU A 219 -17.89 -27.70 15.32
N SER A 220 -17.77 -28.19 16.57
CA SER A 220 -18.20 -29.43 17.22
C SER A 220 -18.38 -29.21 18.75
N ALA A 221 -19.43 -29.79 19.32
CA ALA A 221 -19.54 -30.08 20.74
C ALA A 221 -19.37 -31.61 20.91
N SER A 222 -18.14 -32.08 21.18
CA SER A 222 -17.80 -33.37 21.83
C SER A 222 -16.29 -33.67 21.76
N SER A 223 -15.73 -34.05 22.92
CA SER A 223 -14.34 -34.34 23.34
C SER A 223 -13.76 -35.68 22.78
N PRO A 224 -12.62 -36.28 23.26
CA PRO A 224 -11.36 -35.80 23.87
C PRO A 224 -10.07 -36.39 23.19
N GLU A 225 -8.89 -35.98 23.66
CA GLU A 225 -7.50 -36.53 23.52
C GLU A 225 -7.08 -37.42 22.32
N ALA A 226 -6.09 -36.95 21.53
CA ALA A 226 -5.02 -37.78 20.95
C ALA A 226 -3.80 -36.94 20.50
N SER A 227 -2.62 -37.39 20.90
CA SER A 227 -1.28 -36.85 20.65
C SER A 227 -0.67 -37.31 19.30
N ALA A 228 -0.21 -36.39 18.44
CA ALA A 228 0.95 -36.51 17.51
C ALA A 228 0.99 -35.34 16.49
N PRO A 229 2.16 -34.94 15.95
CA PRO A 229 2.36 -33.63 15.34
C PRO A 229 1.98 -33.61 13.86
N ILE A 230 0.96 -32.81 13.51
CA ILE A 230 0.52 -32.61 12.13
C ILE A 230 1.19 -31.37 11.53
N ARG A 231 1.93 -31.60 10.43
CA ARG A 231 2.62 -30.60 9.60
C ARG A 231 1.64 -29.55 9.03
N LYS A 232 2.01 -28.27 9.17
CA LYS A 232 1.65 -27.09 8.34
C LYS A 232 0.33 -27.14 7.54
N THR A 233 -0.80 -27.30 8.22
CA THR A 233 -2.14 -26.95 7.70
C THR A 233 -2.98 -26.16 8.71
N SER A 234 -2.41 -25.75 9.86
CA SER A 234 -3.17 -25.13 10.95
C SER A 234 -3.50 -23.64 10.76
N GLN A 235 -3.06 -23.00 9.68
CA GLN A 235 -3.24 -21.55 9.52
C GLN A 235 -4.66 -21.18 9.08
N PHE A 236 -5.33 -22.03 8.29
CA PHE A 236 -6.71 -21.77 7.86
C PHE A 236 -7.75 -22.02 8.96
N SER A 237 -7.54 -23.02 9.83
CA SER A 237 -8.43 -23.24 10.98
C SER A 237 -8.28 -22.13 12.02
N THR A 238 -7.06 -21.66 12.28
CA THR A 238 -6.78 -20.65 13.32
C THR A 238 -7.40 -19.27 13.00
N ILE A 239 -7.58 -18.91 11.73
CA ILE A 239 -8.18 -17.63 11.32
C ILE A 239 -9.67 -17.53 11.72
N ILE A 240 -10.40 -18.65 11.81
CA ILE A 240 -11.80 -18.66 12.26
C ILE A 240 -11.93 -18.63 13.79
N TYR A 241 -10.99 -19.25 14.53
CA TYR A 241 -11.10 -19.34 15.99
C TYR A 241 -10.74 -18.04 16.74
N ARG A 242 -9.90 -17.17 16.17
CA ARG A 242 -9.35 -16.01 16.90
C ARG A 242 -10.28 -14.80 17.05
N LEU A 243 -11.55 -14.91 16.63
CA LEU A 243 -12.57 -13.86 16.80
C LEU A 243 -13.48 -14.06 18.03
N THR A 244 -13.23 -15.05 18.90
CA THR A 244 -14.21 -15.45 19.93
C THR A 244 -13.72 -15.43 21.38
N LEU A 245 -12.75 -14.60 21.77
CA LEU A 245 -12.48 -14.39 23.20
C LEU A 245 -12.00 -12.97 23.46
N GLU A 246 -12.91 -12.10 23.89
CA GLU A 246 -12.76 -11.30 25.12
C GLU A 246 -14.02 -10.44 25.27
N LEU A 247 -14.89 -10.81 26.21
CA LEU A 247 -15.58 -9.91 27.13
C LEU A 247 -16.17 -10.79 28.26
N PRO A 248 -15.76 -10.58 29.52
CA PRO A 248 -16.24 -11.38 30.65
C PRO A 248 -17.67 -10.97 31.00
N MET A 249 -18.57 -11.94 31.16
CA MET A 249 -19.85 -11.72 31.82
C MET A 249 -19.60 -11.50 33.32
N GLN A 250 -19.87 -10.29 33.80
CA GLN A 250 -20.25 -10.10 35.21
C GLN A 250 -21.78 -10.16 35.29
N ARG A 251 -22.27 -10.99 36.22
CA ARG A 251 -23.60 -10.84 36.82
C ARG A 251 -23.55 -9.73 37.87
#